data_AF-A0A395XE27-F1
#
_entry.id   AF-A0A395XE27-F1
#
_cell.length_a   1.000
_cell.length_b   1.000
_cell.length_c   1.000
_cell.angle_alpha   90.00
_cell.angle_beta   90.00
_cell.angle_gamma   90.00
#
_symmetry.space_group_name_H-M   'P 1'
#
loop_
_entity.id
_entity.type
_entity.pdbx_description
1 polymer ?
#
loop_
_entity_poly.entity_id
_entity_poly.type
_entity_poly.pdbx_seq_one_letter_code
_entity_poly.pdbx_strand_id
1 'polypeptide(L)'
;MATIHIKLEHPTNGGTTPCDGTVRFIPIRRYNRGDTVIIPKPFEVTLTNGEANAKVIESDHTGCWAITELPGTPQEYTRYVQIPTTSETLEYTDLIDVNPSTLLPTTVTAGPLLQIALAADAQAALAYSRTHPETLVLYSEEASINAMAATVADIAAVRSAAQTQANHATGSAQTAAAAAETAAQNLQSIENTAQQIGVVVDAITNAAESPSGSQATDEPETIPEGTTTEDSGEE
;
A
#
# COMPACT_ATOMS: atom_id res chain seq x y z
N MET A 1 -25.43 34.25 20.37
CA MET A 1 -25.09 35.66 20.65
C MET A 1 -24.10 35.70 21.79
N ALA A 2 -22.89 36.17 21.50
CA ALA A 2 -21.84 36.38 22.50
C ALA A 2 -21.99 37.74 23.20
N THR A 3 -21.48 37.85 24.42
CA THR A 3 -21.33 39.15 25.11
C THR A 3 -19.87 39.56 25.03
N ILE A 4 -19.60 40.75 24.47
CA ILE A 4 -18.25 41.31 24.37
C ILE A 4 -18.12 42.39 25.43
N HIS A 5 -17.22 42.19 26.38
CA HIS A 5 -16.81 43.19 27.35
C HIS A 5 -15.74 44.09 26.72
N ILE A 6 -16.00 45.39 26.72
CA ILE A 6 -15.14 46.40 26.13
C ILE A 6 -14.60 47.26 27.27
N LYS A 7 -13.30 47.50 27.26
CA LYS A 7 -12.65 48.50 28.11
C LYS A 7 -11.70 49.34 27.26
N LEU A 8 -11.93 50.65 27.25
CA LEU A 8 -11.12 51.63 26.50
C LEU A 8 -10.71 52.78 27.42
N GLU A 9 -9.44 53.16 27.31
CA GLU A 9 -8.86 54.26 28.08
C GLU A 9 -8.02 55.16 27.17
N HIS A 10 -8.00 56.45 27.49
CA HIS A 10 -7.13 57.43 26.88
C HIS A 10 -5.77 57.45 27.58
N PRO A 11 -4.65 57.50 26.85
CA PRO A 11 -3.36 57.74 27.46
C PRO A 11 -3.32 59.15 28.06
N THR A 12 -2.71 59.27 29.23
CA THR A 12 -2.39 60.55 29.87
C THR A 12 -0.91 60.60 30.22
N ASN A 13 -0.41 61.76 30.67
CA ASN A 13 0.98 61.87 31.10
C ASN A 13 1.20 61.06 32.40
N GLY A 14 1.70 59.83 32.27
CA GLY A 14 2.01 58.94 33.39
C GLY A 14 0.90 57.95 33.77
N GLY A 15 -0.13 57.76 32.92
CA GLY A 15 -1.20 56.80 33.19
C GLY A 15 -2.25 56.78 32.09
N THR A 16 -3.48 56.43 32.49
CA THR A 16 -4.64 56.34 31.60
C THR A 16 -5.88 56.88 32.29
N THR A 17 -6.85 57.33 31.50
CA THR A 17 -8.18 57.75 31.99
C THR A 17 -9.26 57.08 31.16
N PRO A 18 -10.39 56.67 31.76
CA PRO A 18 -11.45 56.01 31.02
C PRO A 18 -11.99 56.83 29.84
N CYS A 19 -12.40 56.14 28.78
CA CYS A 19 -12.92 56.75 27.57
C CYS A 19 -14.44 57.02 27.64
N ASP A 20 -14.88 58.23 27.30
CA ASP A 20 -16.29 58.65 27.23
C ASP A 20 -16.80 58.67 25.77
N GLY A 21 -16.72 57.53 25.09
CA GLY A 21 -17.03 57.36 23.67
C GLY A 21 -18.12 56.33 23.37
N THR A 22 -18.17 55.91 22.11
CA THR A 22 -19.00 54.79 21.66
C THR A 22 -18.16 53.76 20.91
N VAL A 23 -18.67 52.53 20.81
CA VAL A 23 -18.11 51.50 19.94
C VAL A 23 -19.18 51.07 18.95
N ARG A 24 -18.87 51.16 17.67
CA ARG A 24 -19.77 50.83 16.56
C ARG A 24 -19.46 49.45 16.02
N PHE A 25 -20.50 48.64 15.85
CA PHE A 25 -20.42 47.28 15.33
C PHE A 25 -21.14 47.20 13.99
N ILE A 26 -20.46 46.71 12.95
CA ILE A 26 -21.07 46.46 11.64
C ILE A 26 -20.56 45.15 11.02
N PRO A 27 -21.44 44.23 10.58
CA PRO A 27 -21.03 43.11 9.75
C PRO A 27 -20.51 43.63 8.41
N ILE A 28 -19.35 43.14 7.94
CA ILE A 28 -18.75 43.67 6.69
C ILE A 28 -19.53 43.26 5.42
N ARG A 29 -20.45 42.30 5.52
CA ARG A 29 -21.24 41.76 4.40
C ARG A 29 -22.61 41.28 4.86
N ARG A 30 -23.56 41.23 3.92
CA ARG A 30 -24.83 40.54 4.14
C ARG A 30 -24.61 39.05 4.39
N TYR A 31 -25.51 38.44 5.13
CA TYR A 31 -25.48 36.99 5.39
C TYR A 31 -26.88 36.41 5.50
N ASN A 32 -26.99 35.09 5.36
CA ASN A 32 -28.25 34.38 5.50
C ASN A 32 -28.36 33.76 6.89
N ARG A 33 -29.56 33.79 7.46
CA ARG A 33 -29.92 33.10 8.70
C ARG A 33 -31.25 32.39 8.46
N GLY A 34 -31.20 31.06 8.29
CA GLY A 34 -32.34 30.31 7.76
C GLY A 34 -32.78 30.90 6.40
N ASP A 35 -34.07 31.18 6.27
CA ASP A 35 -34.66 31.75 5.05
C ASP A 35 -34.60 33.30 5.00
N THR A 36 -33.92 33.94 5.95
CA THR A 36 -33.82 35.41 6.03
C THR A 36 -32.45 35.91 5.58
N VAL A 37 -32.42 36.90 4.70
CA VAL A 37 -31.21 37.66 4.35
C VAL A 37 -31.07 38.84 5.30
N ILE A 38 -29.98 38.89 6.06
CA ILE A 38 -29.66 39.99 6.97
C ILE A 38 -28.77 41.01 6.25
N ILE A 39 -29.24 42.26 6.21
CA ILE A 39 -28.52 43.39 5.61
C ILE A 39 -27.72 44.13 6.70
N PRO A 40 -26.44 44.47 6.48
CA PRO A 40 -25.65 45.19 7.46
C PRO A 40 -26.27 46.55 7.80
N LYS A 41 -26.55 46.74 9.09
CA LYS A 41 -26.87 48.03 9.70
C LYS A 41 -26.02 48.17 10.95
N PRO A 42 -25.27 49.26 11.12
CA PRO A 42 -24.47 49.45 12.32
C PRO A 42 -25.37 49.63 13.55
N PHE A 43 -24.87 49.17 14.70
CA PHE A 43 -25.36 49.59 16.01
C PHE A 43 -24.18 50.05 16.86
N GLU A 44 -24.48 50.86 17.88
CA GLU A 44 -23.47 51.47 18.75
C GLU A 44 -23.77 51.12 20.21
N VAL A 45 -22.70 51.00 21.00
CA VAL A 45 -22.75 50.91 22.46
C VAL A 45 -21.97 52.06 23.06
N THR A 46 -22.56 52.74 24.04
CA THR A 46 -21.92 53.85 24.76
C THR A 46 -21.07 53.31 25.90
N LEU A 47 -19.85 53.84 26.04
CA LEU A 47 -18.96 53.53 27.15
C LEU A 47 -19.42 54.31 28.38
N THR A 48 -19.43 53.64 29.53
CA THR A 48 -19.64 54.28 30.83
C THR A 48 -18.39 54.07 31.65
N ASN A 49 -17.66 55.14 31.96
CA ASN A 49 -16.36 55.06 32.62
C ASN A 49 -15.41 54.10 31.88
N GLY A 50 -15.32 54.25 30.54
CA GLY A 50 -14.46 53.44 29.69
C GLY A 50 -14.94 52.03 29.40
N GLU A 51 -16.06 51.58 29.98
CA GLU A 51 -16.49 50.18 29.88
C GLU A 51 -17.89 50.04 29.24
N ALA A 52 -18.10 48.95 28.51
CA ALA A 52 -19.41 48.56 27.96
C ALA A 52 -19.52 47.05 27.73
N ASN A 53 -20.75 46.55 27.67
CA ASN A 53 -21.05 45.19 27.22
C ASN A 53 -21.89 45.23 25.94
N ALA A 54 -21.40 44.62 24.87
CA ALA A 54 -22.12 44.52 23.60
C ALA A 54 -22.62 43.09 23.39
N LYS A 55 -23.92 42.93 23.07
CA LYS A 55 -24.46 41.64 22.62
C LYS A 55 -24.35 41.54 21.11
N VAL A 56 -23.49 40.65 20.64
CA VAL A 56 -23.15 40.55 19.22
C VAL A 56 -23.47 39.15 18.69
N ILE A 57 -23.89 39.10 17.42
CA ILE A 57 -24.12 37.85 16.72
C ILE A 57 -22.77 37.26 16.32
N GLU A 58 -22.61 35.95 16.56
CA GLU A 58 -21.47 35.14 16.16
C GLU A 58 -21.11 35.24 14.67
N SER A 59 -19.81 35.17 14.38
CA SER A 59 -19.24 35.32 13.04
C SER A 59 -19.43 34.12 12.12
N ASP A 60 -19.86 32.96 12.64
CA ASP A 60 -20.17 31.77 11.81
C ASP A 60 -21.15 32.11 10.68
N HIS A 61 -22.04 33.08 10.93
CA HIS A 61 -22.97 33.59 9.93
C HIS A 61 -22.43 34.81 9.18
N THR A 62 -21.71 35.73 9.84
CA THR A 62 -21.38 37.05 9.28
C THR A 62 -20.01 37.09 8.57
N GLY A 63 -19.15 36.09 8.79
CA GLY A 63 -17.74 36.06 8.41
C GLY A 63 -16.87 36.90 9.34
N CYS A 64 -17.11 38.22 9.40
CA CYS A 64 -16.28 39.16 10.15
C CYS A 64 -17.11 40.38 10.58
N TRP A 65 -16.76 40.93 11.74
CA TRP A 65 -17.28 42.21 12.23
C TRP A 65 -16.23 43.30 12.08
N ALA A 66 -16.63 44.47 11.59
CA ALA A 66 -15.87 45.69 11.79
C ALA A 66 -16.35 46.35 13.09
N ILE A 67 -15.42 46.55 14.01
CA ILE A 67 -15.63 47.21 15.28
C ILE A 67 -14.86 48.52 15.24
N THR A 68 -15.58 49.64 15.18
CA THR A 68 -14.99 50.98 15.15
C THR A 68 -15.06 51.59 16.54
N GLU A 69 -13.89 51.88 17.09
CA GLU A 69 -13.69 52.62 18.32
C GLU A 69 -13.89 54.11 18.01
N LEU A 70 -14.86 54.73 18.66
CA LEU A 70 -15.20 56.15 18.53
C LEU A 70 -14.99 56.83 19.88
N PRO A 71 -13.74 57.09 20.28
CA PRO A 71 -13.38 57.35 21.67
C PRO A 71 -13.65 58.81 22.12
N GLY A 72 -14.52 59.53 21.41
CA GLY A 72 -14.80 60.96 21.66
C GLY A 72 -13.67 61.90 21.23
N THR A 73 -12.66 61.40 20.52
CA THR A 73 -11.57 62.18 19.91
C THR A 73 -11.64 62.08 18.38
N PRO A 74 -10.92 62.94 17.64
CA PRO A 74 -10.91 62.89 16.18
C PRO A 74 -10.35 61.58 15.60
N GLN A 75 -9.59 60.81 16.38
CA GLN A 75 -8.99 59.57 15.93
C GLN A 75 -9.93 58.40 16.20
N GLU A 76 -10.48 57.84 15.13
CA GLU A 76 -11.17 56.56 15.17
C GLU A 76 -10.22 55.42 14.77
N TYR A 77 -10.52 54.22 15.24
CA TYR A 77 -9.80 53.00 14.87
C TYR A 77 -10.79 51.88 14.59
N THR A 78 -10.59 51.11 13.52
CA THR A 78 -11.45 49.98 13.18
C THR A 78 -10.68 48.69 13.23
N ARG A 79 -11.12 47.76 14.09
CA ARG A 79 -10.67 46.36 14.10
C ARG A 79 -11.63 45.50 13.30
N TYR A 80 -11.07 44.51 12.61
CA TYR A 80 -11.84 43.50 11.91
C TYR A 80 -11.65 42.20 12.66
N VAL A 81 -12.71 41.64 13.24
CA VAL A 81 -12.58 40.52 14.18
C VAL A 81 -13.56 39.38 13.90
N GLN A 82 -13.18 38.20 14.37
CA GLN A 82 -14.06 37.05 14.50
C GLN A 82 -14.66 36.98 15.90
N ILE A 83 -15.99 36.83 15.97
CA ILE A 83 -16.72 36.60 17.22
C ILE A 83 -17.14 35.13 17.25
N PRO A 84 -16.59 34.29 18.13
CA PRO A 84 -16.92 32.88 18.16
C PRO A 84 -18.33 32.63 18.71
N THR A 85 -18.88 31.47 18.37
CA THR A 85 -20.13 30.97 18.95
C THR A 85 -19.87 30.54 20.39
N THR A 86 -20.29 31.36 21.36
CA THR A 86 -20.16 31.08 22.79
C THR A 86 -21.28 31.71 23.61
N SER A 87 -21.54 31.16 24.79
CA SER A 87 -22.39 31.76 25.84
C SER A 87 -21.59 32.56 26.87
N GLU A 88 -20.27 32.50 26.83
CA GLU A 88 -19.39 33.21 27.75
C GLU A 88 -19.24 34.70 27.39
N THR A 89 -18.75 35.48 28.35
CA THR A 89 -18.32 36.86 28.09
C THR A 89 -16.88 36.82 27.59
N LEU A 90 -16.62 37.50 26.48
CA LEU A 90 -15.30 37.62 25.88
C LEU A 90 -14.77 39.03 26.09
N GLU A 91 -13.48 39.16 26.40
CA GLU A 91 -12.82 40.45 26.41
C GLU A 91 -12.56 40.93 24.97
N TYR A 92 -12.80 42.22 24.72
CA TYR A 92 -12.59 42.83 23.40
C TYR A 92 -11.15 42.68 22.90
N THR A 93 -10.18 42.69 23.81
CA THR A 93 -8.75 42.48 23.52
C THR A 93 -8.42 41.07 23.06
N ASP A 94 -9.23 40.08 23.44
CA ASP A 94 -8.99 38.67 23.17
C ASP A 94 -9.63 38.21 21.85
N LEU A 95 -10.37 39.11 21.19
CA LEU A 95 -10.94 38.84 19.89
C LEU A 95 -9.85 38.69 18.82
N ILE A 96 -10.02 37.68 17.99
CA ILE A 96 -9.10 37.34 16.91
C ILE A 96 -9.27 38.36 15.78
N ASP A 97 -8.21 39.07 15.44
CA ASP A 97 -8.17 39.95 14.27
C ASP A 97 -8.17 39.13 12.98
N VAL A 98 -8.93 39.60 11.98
CA VAL A 98 -9.18 38.95 10.70
C VAL A 98 -8.88 39.92 9.57
N ASN A 99 -8.28 39.43 8.49
CA ASN A 99 -8.15 40.21 7.27
C ASN A 99 -9.53 40.30 6.59
N PRO A 100 -10.12 41.50 6.42
CA PRO A 100 -11.49 41.63 5.93
C PRO A 100 -11.69 41.19 4.47
N SER A 101 -10.60 41.10 3.68
CA SER A 101 -10.64 40.63 2.29
C SER A 101 -10.57 39.10 2.19
N THR A 102 -9.76 38.45 3.03
CA THR A 102 -9.56 36.98 2.97
C THR A 102 -10.40 36.21 4.00
N LEU A 103 -10.87 36.90 5.03
CA LEU A 103 -11.59 36.35 6.19
C LEU A 103 -10.78 35.33 7.01
N LEU A 104 -9.46 35.37 6.87
CA LEU A 104 -8.53 34.57 7.65
C LEU A 104 -8.00 35.41 8.83
N PRO A 105 -7.70 34.78 9.98
CA PRO A 105 -7.00 35.46 11.07
C PRO A 105 -5.72 36.14 10.57
N THR A 106 -5.45 37.36 11.03
CA THR A 106 -4.26 38.14 10.60
C THR A 106 -2.94 37.50 11.03
N THR A 107 -2.97 36.66 12.06
CA THR A 107 -1.83 35.83 12.48
C THR A 107 -1.50 34.71 11.49
N VAL A 108 -2.42 34.37 10.58
CA VAL A 108 -2.16 33.48 9.44
C VAL A 108 -1.54 34.32 8.32
N THR A 109 -0.23 34.54 8.42
CA THR A 109 0.52 35.47 7.57
C THR A 109 0.82 34.95 6.17
N ALA A 110 0.85 33.64 5.96
CA ALA A 110 0.79 32.92 4.68
C ALA A 110 1.35 31.50 4.89
N GLY A 111 0.49 30.54 5.19
CA GLY A 111 0.68 29.18 4.68
C GLY A 111 -0.28 29.02 3.50
N PRO A 112 0.03 28.23 2.47
CA PRO A 112 -1.04 27.77 1.58
C PRO A 112 -2.18 27.21 2.46
N LEU A 113 -3.44 27.38 2.05
CA LEU A 113 -4.56 26.62 2.63
C LEU A 113 -4.08 25.19 2.84
N LEU A 114 -4.35 24.60 4.01
CA LEU A 114 -3.99 23.21 4.29
C LEU A 114 -4.36 22.36 3.07
N GLN A 115 -3.36 21.90 2.33
CA GLN A 115 -3.59 21.09 1.14
C GLN A 115 -3.81 19.67 1.65
N ILE A 116 -4.94 19.09 1.26
CA ILE A 116 -5.30 17.72 1.63
C ILE A 116 -5.39 16.92 0.33
N ALA A 117 -4.67 15.80 0.28
CA ALA A 117 -4.78 14.82 -0.78
C ALA A 117 -5.27 13.48 -0.20
N LEU A 118 -6.12 12.78 -0.95
CA LEU A 118 -6.56 11.43 -0.61
C LEU A 118 -5.87 10.43 -1.55
N ALA A 119 -5.05 9.55 -0.99
CA ALA A 119 -4.39 8.48 -1.71
C ALA A 119 -5.21 7.17 -1.64
N ALA A 120 -5.03 6.32 -2.65
CA ALA A 120 -5.75 5.04 -2.76
C ALA A 120 -5.42 4.07 -1.61
N ASP A 121 -4.15 4.03 -1.20
CA ASP A 121 -3.63 3.17 -0.13
C ASP A 121 -2.38 3.81 0.52
N ALA A 122 -1.87 3.16 1.56
CA ALA A 122 -0.70 3.61 2.32
C ALA A 122 0.57 3.73 1.46
N GLN A 123 0.74 2.89 0.43
CA GLN A 123 1.92 2.91 -0.42
C GLN A 123 1.88 4.13 -1.37
N ALA A 124 0.73 4.39 -1.97
CA ALA A 124 0.48 5.58 -2.77
C ALA A 124 0.60 6.86 -1.92
N ALA A 125 0.13 6.82 -0.68
CA ALA A 125 0.26 7.94 0.26
C ALA A 125 1.73 8.27 0.55
N LEU A 126 2.55 7.24 0.82
CA LEU A 126 3.98 7.40 1.06
C LEU A 126 4.72 7.94 -0.18
N ALA A 127 4.34 7.51 -1.38
CA ALA A 127 4.94 8.01 -2.61
C ALA A 127 4.62 9.50 -2.82
N TYR A 128 3.36 9.90 -2.59
CA TYR A 128 2.91 11.28 -2.75
C TYR A 128 3.54 12.22 -1.71
N SER A 129 3.61 11.81 -0.44
CA SER A 129 4.14 12.65 0.64
C SER A 129 5.63 12.99 0.49
N ARG A 130 6.41 12.13 -0.18
CA ARG A 130 7.83 12.38 -0.46
C ARG A 130 8.08 13.52 -1.44
N THR A 131 7.11 13.80 -2.31
CA THR A 131 7.21 14.86 -3.32
C THR A 131 6.38 16.11 -2.99
N HIS A 132 5.48 16.01 -2.00
CA HIS A 132 4.60 17.09 -1.54
C HIS A 132 4.65 17.22 0.00
N PRO A 133 5.80 17.62 0.58
CA PRO A 133 5.96 17.75 2.04
C PRO A 133 5.02 18.78 2.68
N GLU A 134 4.44 19.68 1.90
CA GLU A 134 3.47 20.70 2.30
C GLU A 134 2.00 20.22 2.33
N THR A 135 1.74 18.98 1.89
CA THR A 135 0.39 18.42 1.77
C THR A 135 0.12 17.35 2.83
N LEU A 136 -1.02 17.45 3.53
CA LEU A 136 -1.53 16.38 4.39
C LEU A 136 -2.15 15.28 3.52
N VAL A 137 -1.50 14.12 3.48
CA VAL A 137 -1.98 12.97 2.69
C VAL A 137 -2.76 12.01 3.58
N LEU A 138 -4.05 11.85 3.30
CA LEU A 138 -4.92 10.87 3.94
C LEU A 138 -5.00 9.61 3.08
N TYR A 139 -5.25 8.46 3.69
CA TYR A 139 -5.51 7.21 2.99
C TYR A 139 -6.47 6.34 3.81
N SER A 140 -7.16 5.42 3.13
CA SER A 140 -8.02 4.44 3.80
C SER A 140 -7.18 3.27 4.30
N GLU A 141 -7.25 3.00 5.60
CA GLU A 141 -6.63 1.82 6.20
C GLU A 141 -7.24 0.53 5.64
N GLU A 142 -8.57 0.48 5.46
CA GLU A 142 -9.26 -0.66 4.87
C GLU A 142 -8.80 -0.93 3.42
N ALA A 143 -8.71 0.12 2.60
CA ALA A 143 -8.21 -0.02 1.22
C ALA A 143 -6.76 -0.52 1.20
N SER A 144 -5.94 -0.07 2.15
CA SER A 144 -4.54 -0.49 2.29
C SER A 144 -4.43 -1.97 2.69
N ILE A 145 -5.29 -2.42 3.62
CA ILE A 145 -5.38 -3.83 4.01
C ILE A 145 -5.79 -4.69 2.82
N ASN A 146 -6.78 -4.25 2.04
CA ASN A 146 -7.24 -4.98 0.85
C ASN A 146 -6.16 -5.06 -0.24
N ALA A 147 -5.44 -3.97 -0.50
CA ALA A 147 -4.31 -3.96 -1.44
C ALA A 147 -3.17 -4.90 -0.99
N MET A 148 -2.89 -4.92 0.32
CA MET A 148 -1.89 -5.82 0.90
C MET A 148 -2.32 -7.28 0.82
N ALA A 149 -3.59 -7.58 1.11
CA ALA A 149 -4.15 -8.93 1.00
C ALA A 149 -4.10 -9.45 -0.45
N ALA A 150 -4.42 -8.61 -1.44
CA ALA A 150 -4.28 -8.95 -2.85
C ALA A 150 -2.82 -9.28 -3.21
N THR A 151 -1.86 -8.47 -2.76
CA THR A 151 -0.43 -8.72 -2.98
C THR A 151 0.03 -10.04 -2.35
N VAL A 152 -0.43 -10.36 -1.14
CA VAL A 152 -0.13 -11.63 -0.47
C VAL A 152 -0.73 -12.82 -1.23
N ALA A 153 -1.96 -12.68 -1.75
CA ALA A 153 -2.60 -13.70 -2.57
C ALA A 153 -1.80 -13.96 -3.87
N ASP A 154 -1.32 -12.92 -4.54
CA ASP A 154 -0.49 -13.04 -5.74
C ASP A 154 0.85 -13.74 -5.43
N ILE A 155 1.50 -13.40 -4.30
CA ILE A 155 2.72 -14.09 -3.86
C ILE A 155 2.46 -15.58 -3.61
N ALA A 156 1.32 -15.91 -2.99
CA ALA A 156 0.93 -17.30 -2.76
C ALA A 156 0.69 -18.05 -4.08
N ALA A 157 0.04 -17.41 -5.06
CA ALA A 157 -0.18 -17.97 -6.39
C ALA A 157 1.15 -18.22 -7.14
N VAL A 158 2.08 -17.25 -7.11
CA VAL A 158 3.42 -17.40 -7.70
C VAL A 158 4.18 -18.56 -7.06
N ARG A 159 4.12 -18.71 -5.72
CA ARG A 159 4.75 -19.82 -5.01
C ARG A 159 4.15 -21.17 -5.42
N SER A 160 2.83 -21.26 -5.56
CA SER A 160 2.15 -22.47 -6.01
C SER A 160 2.55 -22.86 -7.44
N ALA A 161 2.60 -21.89 -8.36
CA ALA A 161 3.05 -22.10 -9.72
C ALA A 161 4.50 -22.58 -9.77
N ALA A 162 5.39 -21.96 -8.99
CA ALA A 162 6.79 -22.36 -8.88
C ALA A 162 6.94 -23.80 -8.34
N GLN A 163 6.15 -24.20 -7.34
CA GLN A 163 6.17 -25.57 -6.82
C GLN A 163 5.72 -26.59 -7.85
N THR A 164 4.67 -26.26 -8.62
CA THR A 164 4.17 -27.12 -9.70
C THR A 164 5.25 -27.33 -10.76
N GLN A 165 5.91 -26.24 -11.17
CA GLN A 165 7.02 -26.31 -12.13
C GLN A 165 8.21 -27.13 -11.60
N ALA A 166 8.54 -27.01 -10.31
CA ALA A 166 9.59 -27.81 -9.68
C ALA A 166 9.25 -29.30 -9.71
N ASN A 167 8.01 -29.68 -9.35
CA ASN A 167 7.55 -31.06 -9.39
C ASN A 167 7.62 -31.65 -10.81
N HIS A 168 7.23 -30.88 -11.84
CA HIS A 168 7.36 -31.29 -13.23
C HIS A 168 8.82 -31.52 -13.64
N ALA A 169 9.72 -30.64 -13.23
CA ALA A 169 11.15 -30.80 -13.51
C ALA A 169 11.73 -32.06 -12.83
N THR A 170 11.36 -32.33 -11.58
CA THR A 170 11.77 -33.55 -10.86
C THR A 170 11.26 -34.82 -11.55
N GLY A 171 9.99 -34.87 -11.95
CA GLY A 171 9.43 -36.02 -12.66
C GLY A 171 10.10 -36.29 -14.01
N SER A 172 10.40 -35.23 -14.78
CA SER A 172 11.15 -35.33 -16.03
C SER A 172 12.58 -35.86 -15.81
N ALA A 173 13.26 -35.40 -14.76
CA ALA A 173 14.59 -35.88 -14.42
C ALA A 173 14.59 -37.38 -14.02
N GLN A 174 13.61 -37.82 -13.22
CA GLN A 174 13.44 -39.23 -12.86
C GLN A 174 13.17 -40.10 -14.09
N THR A 175 12.33 -39.62 -15.01
CA THR A 175 12.04 -40.32 -16.27
C THR A 175 13.30 -40.48 -17.12
N ALA A 176 14.10 -39.42 -17.25
CA ALA A 176 15.37 -39.47 -17.97
C ALA A 176 16.38 -40.43 -17.32
N ALA A 177 16.46 -40.45 -15.98
CA ALA A 177 17.32 -41.38 -15.24
C ALA A 177 16.92 -42.84 -15.47
N ALA A 178 15.62 -43.16 -15.40
CA ALA A 178 15.12 -44.51 -15.67
C ALA A 178 15.39 -44.96 -17.12
N ALA A 179 15.25 -44.06 -18.09
CA ALA A 179 15.60 -44.33 -19.48
C ALA A 179 17.10 -44.60 -19.66
N ALA A 180 17.96 -43.84 -18.98
CA ALA A 180 19.41 -44.05 -19.00
C ALA A 180 19.80 -45.40 -18.36
N GLU A 181 19.17 -45.78 -17.25
CA GLU A 181 19.40 -47.08 -16.60
C GLU A 181 18.98 -48.25 -17.50
N THR A 182 17.83 -48.14 -18.16
CA THR A 182 17.36 -49.13 -19.15
C THR A 182 18.36 -49.26 -20.31
N ALA A 183 18.87 -48.13 -20.83
CA ALA A 183 19.87 -48.15 -21.89
C ALA A 183 21.19 -48.82 -21.46
N ALA A 184 21.63 -48.59 -20.21
CA ALA A 184 22.81 -49.24 -19.65
C ALA A 184 22.63 -50.76 -19.51
N GLN A 185 21.46 -51.23 -19.06
CA GLN A 185 21.13 -52.66 -18.98
C GLN A 185 21.14 -53.32 -20.37
N ASN A 186 20.58 -52.66 -21.38
CA ASN A 186 20.61 -53.15 -22.76
C ASN A 186 22.04 -53.30 -23.28
N LEU A 187 22.92 -52.32 -23.02
CA LEU A 187 24.35 -52.39 -23.37
C LEU A 187 25.03 -53.58 -22.71
N GLN A 188 24.81 -53.80 -21.41
CA GLN A 188 25.38 -54.95 -20.70
C GLN A 188 24.92 -56.29 -21.30
N SER A 189 23.64 -56.39 -21.69
CA SER A 189 23.11 -57.59 -22.35
C SER A 189 23.82 -57.83 -23.69
N ILE A 190 24.04 -56.79 -24.49
CA ILE A 190 24.75 -56.88 -25.78
C ILE A 190 26.19 -57.34 -25.56
N GLU A 191 26.89 -56.78 -24.58
CA GLU A 191 28.25 -57.19 -24.24
C GLU A 191 28.32 -58.67 -23.83
N ASN A 192 27.40 -59.13 -22.98
CA ASN A 192 27.33 -60.53 -22.56
C ASN A 192 27.05 -61.48 -23.74
N THR A 193 26.13 -61.10 -24.64
CA THR A 193 25.86 -61.87 -25.86
C THR A 193 27.09 -61.92 -26.77
N ALA A 194 27.80 -60.80 -26.95
CA ALA A 194 29.03 -60.76 -27.74
C ALA A 194 30.12 -61.67 -27.16
N GLN A 195 30.28 -61.69 -25.83
CA GLN A 195 31.20 -62.60 -25.14
C GLN A 195 30.83 -64.08 -25.38
N GLN A 196 29.55 -64.43 -25.27
CA GLN A 196 29.08 -65.80 -25.56
C GLN A 196 29.35 -66.20 -27.01
N ILE A 197 29.12 -65.31 -27.97
CA ILE A 197 29.46 -65.55 -29.38
C ILE A 197 30.96 -65.84 -29.53
N GLY A 198 31.82 -65.06 -28.87
CA GLY A 198 33.28 -65.30 -28.89
C GLY A 198 33.65 -66.70 -28.42
N VAL A 199 33.10 -67.14 -27.29
CA VAL A 199 33.33 -68.50 -26.76
C VAL A 199 32.89 -69.59 -27.74
N VAL A 200 31.73 -69.41 -28.40
CA VAL A 200 31.24 -70.37 -29.42
C VAL A 200 32.16 -70.41 -30.64
N VAL A 201 32.63 -69.25 -31.11
CA VAL A 201 33.58 -69.15 -32.23
C VAL A 201 34.90 -69.85 -31.90
N ASP A 202 35.44 -69.64 -30.70
CA ASP A 202 36.67 -70.33 -30.24
C ASP A 202 36.47 -71.84 -30.20
N ALA A 203 35.32 -72.32 -29.71
CA ALA A 203 34.99 -73.75 -29.67
C ALA A 203 34.89 -74.36 -31.09
N ILE A 204 34.27 -73.67 -32.04
CA ILE A 204 34.19 -74.11 -33.44
C ILE A 204 35.59 -74.16 -34.08
N THR A 205 36.42 -73.14 -33.84
CA THR A 205 37.78 -73.06 -34.39
C THR A 205 38.64 -74.23 -33.88
N ASN A 206 38.61 -74.51 -32.57
CA ASN A 206 39.32 -75.63 -31.97
C ASN A 206 38.82 -77.00 -32.50
N ALA A 207 37.52 -77.14 -32.77
CA ALA A 207 36.98 -78.36 -33.38
C ALA A 207 37.45 -78.55 -34.84
N ALA A 208 37.64 -77.46 -35.59
CA ALA A 208 38.14 -77.50 -36.96
C ALA A 208 39.65 -77.79 -37.07
N GLU A 209 40.44 -77.52 -36.03
CA GLU A 209 41.86 -77.90 -35.96
C GLU A 209 42.08 -79.40 -35.64
N SER A 210 41.02 -80.18 -35.43
CA SER A 210 41.08 -81.65 -35.34
C SER A 210 40.30 -82.32 -36.48
N PRO A 211 40.95 -82.55 -37.62
CA PRO A 211 40.92 -83.90 -38.20
C PRO A 211 42.24 -84.30 -38.89
N SER A 212 42.99 -85.24 -38.32
CA SER A 212 43.68 -86.32 -39.06
C SER A 212 44.49 -87.22 -38.13
N GLY A 213 44.06 -88.46 -38.03
CA GLY A 213 44.80 -89.57 -37.45
C GLY A 213 44.29 -90.88 -38.01
N SER A 214 44.32 -91.02 -39.34
CA SER A 214 44.18 -92.32 -40.00
C SER A 214 45.38 -93.19 -39.67
N GLN A 215 45.17 -94.32 -39.00
CA GLN A 215 46.08 -95.45 -39.11
C GLN A 215 45.27 -96.74 -39.23
N ALA A 216 45.28 -97.29 -40.44
CA ALA A 216 44.87 -98.65 -40.73
C ALA A 216 46.01 -99.59 -40.36
N THR A 217 45.69 -100.69 -39.68
CA THR A 217 46.37 -101.99 -39.80
C THR A 217 45.36 -103.09 -39.53
N ASP A 218 45.35 -104.09 -40.43
CA ASP A 218 44.44 -105.24 -40.55
C ASP A 218 44.34 -106.17 -39.32
N GLU A 219 43.08 -106.56 -39.04
CA GLU A 219 42.48 -107.91 -38.77
C GLU A 219 43.16 -108.98 -37.88
N PRO A 220 42.39 -109.90 -37.21
CA PRO A 220 41.23 -110.61 -37.80
C PRO A 220 39.97 -110.87 -36.94
N GLU A 221 38.87 -111.06 -37.67
CA GLU A 221 37.80 -112.09 -37.54
C GLU A 221 37.13 -112.34 -36.17
N THR A 222 35.81 -112.07 -36.07
CA THR A 222 34.75 -113.06 -35.73
C THR A 222 33.34 -112.41 -35.71
N ILE A 223 32.37 -113.12 -36.29
CA ILE A 223 30.90 -112.95 -36.24
C ILE A 223 30.34 -114.13 -35.39
N PRO A 224 29.09 -114.20 -34.83
CA PRO A 224 27.93 -113.28 -34.64
C PRO A 224 27.52 -113.18 -33.13
N GLU A 225 26.44 -112.57 -32.61
CA GLU A 225 24.98 -112.73 -32.82
C GLU A 225 24.18 -111.70 -31.96
N GLY A 226 22.90 -111.47 -32.32
CA GLY A 226 21.82 -111.14 -31.36
C GLY A 226 21.24 -109.72 -31.46
N THR A 227 20.24 -109.46 -32.32
CA THR A 227 18.78 -109.48 -32.05
C THR A 227 18.21 -108.30 -31.23
N THR A 228 17.37 -107.49 -31.92
CA THR A 228 16.03 -106.95 -31.51
C THR A 228 15.96 -106.04 -30.28
N THR A 229 15.15 -104.98 -30.16
CA THR A 229 13.84 -104.60 -30.73
C THR A 229 13.56 -103.13 -30.29
N GLU A 230 12.67 -102.44 -31.03
CA GLU A 230 11.59 -101.49 -30.62
C GLU A 230 11.69 -100.77 -29.24
N ASP A 231 11.27 -99.52 -29.07
CA ASP A 231 9.90 -99.06 -29.31
C ASP A 231 9.77 -97.54 -29.08
N SER A 232 8.73 -97.01 -29.71
CA SER A 232 8.01 -95.72 -29.64
C SER A 232 8.15 -94.82 -28.39
N GLY A 233 8.07 -93.51 -28.56
CA GLY A 233 6.82 -92.72 -28.42
C GLY A 233 6.87 -92.00 -27.05
N GLU A 234 6.33 -90.82 -26.78
CA GLU A 234 5.32 -89.95 -27.36
C GLU A 234 5.62 -88.51 -26.88
N GLU A 235 4.98 -87.54 -27.57
CA GLU A 235 4.59 -86.16 -27.19
C GLU A 235 5.38 -85.35 -26.15
#